data_AF-A0AAE1DN62-F1
#
_entry.id   AF-A0AAE1DN62-F1
#
_cell.length_a   1.000
_cell.length_b   1.000
_cell.length_c   1.000
_cell.angle_alpha   90.00
_cell.angle_beta   90.00
_cell.angle_gamma   90.00
#
_symmetry.space_group_name_H-M   'P 1'
#
loop_
_entity.id
_entity.type
_entity.pdbx_description
1 polymer ?
#
loop_
_entity_poly.entity_id
_entity_poly.type
_entity_poly.pdbx_seq_one_letter_code
_entity_poly.pdbx_strand_id
1 'polypeptide(L)'
;MGWINLICVWLCVVAHTFAQGASKKYVIEVYFVFDTEAFANYEREKFNTALVDAIKDMDYFLTLANERLATLQKYDLDIQLKILKTERTSGIYQSSGTGTNSPTDMLEAFNSWLETTQTKERIGYDVAVYFTGQKLPADSIGAQKGTICEDSSRYPEYPVIVVPFDGSFFVVNALLKNIGFILGAGKDGSGSDNIMRSSSKPLGSAEIFAFSRCTAFDIKEFFAARDVSCLLKTSSSGNFPNTSPQFYTGRAVDPNLLCSRMISPKSVVCHAPNLWGVKELAGDPVCQRLYCTEDDDFFMCNRRWPPEGMPCNPNKVCRSGKCVDDYWGRIDDVYEGCAYGDTKADLNRQGSTCASAFAEDGSPMCYTFGVKCCRTCHKYKTSYKDCEYGDKSLFVGGIKSSCDDYLARYGMRKCLDSVVAGICCGSCGDWKANSQGKRGFEANPITYENVFPDAYSGDEESSGTLDPRLTTLDDDGLIVSTPKIRKEPEVHELLQEPVDIED
;
A
#
# COMPACT_ATOMS: atom_id res chain seq x y z
N MET A 1 -5.82 7.13 -61.22
CA MET A 1 -4.62 7.02 -60.35
C MET A 1 -4.93 6.71 -58.88
N GLY A 2 -6.16 6.87 -58.36
CA GLY A 2 -6.47 6.58 -56.94
C GLY A 2 -6.50 5.11 -56.52
N TRP A 3 -6.72 4.17 -57.45
CA TRP A 3 -6.86 2.74 -57.14
C TRP A 3 -5.53 2.01 -56.85
N ILE A 4 -4.42 2.50 -57.40
CA ILE A 4 -3.09 1.88 -57.19
C ILE A 4 -2.57 2.17 -55.78
N ASN A 5 -2.82 3.35 -55.23
CA ASN A 5 -2.44 3.69 -53.85
C ASN A 5 -3.23 2.89 -52.80
N LEU A 6 -4.48 2.56 -53.07
CA LEU A 6 -5.33 1.76 -52.17
C LEU A 6 -4.85 0.30 -52.09
N ILE A 7 -4.39 -0.27 -53.20
CA ILE A 7 -3.86 -1.64 -53.26
C ILE A 7 -2.50 -1.74 -52.55
N CYS A 8 -1.62 -0.73 -52.70
CA CYS A 8 -0.34 -0.70 -51.96
C CYS A 8 -0.54 -0.61 -50.45
N VAL A 9 -1.44 0.24 -49.97
CA VAL A 9 -1.74 0.35 -48.53
C VAL A 9 -2.33 -0.97 -48.00
N TRP A 10 -3.23 -1.61 -48.75
CA TRP A 10 -3.80 -2.90 -48.37
C TRP A 10 -2.74 -4.01 -48.33
N LEU A 11 -1.85 -4.09 -49.31
CA LEU A 11 -0.77 -5.08 -49.34
C LEU A 11 0.26 -4.84 -48.23
N CYS A 12 0.57 -3.59 -47.87
CA CYS A 12 1.43 -3.29 -46.72
C CYS A 12 0.77 -3.67 -45.38
N VAL A 13 -0.52 -3.43 -45.22
CA VAL A 13 -1.28 -3.81 -44.01
C VAL A 13 -1.41 -5.33 -43.88
N VAL A 14 -1.67 -6.03 -44.99
CA VAL A 14 -1.75 -7.50 -45.03
C VAL A 14 -0.36 -8.12 -44.79
N ALA A 15 0.71 -7.60 -45.39
CA ALA A 15 2.06 -8.09 -45.11
C ALA A 15 2.49 -7.86 -43.65
N HIS A 16 2.06 -6.76 -43.01
CA HIS A 16 2.29 -6.54 -41.58
C HIS A 16 1.47 -7.47 -40.68
N THR A 17 0.28 -7.89 -41.09
CA THR A 17 -0.57 -8.80 -40.29
C THR A 17 -0.14 -10.27 -40.39
N PHE A 18 0.43 -10.71 -41.53
CA PHE A 18 0.91 -12.09 -41.69
C PHE A 18 2.35 -12.33 -41.22
N ALA A 19 3.13 -11.28 -40.93
CA ALA A 19 4.49 -11.41 -40.40
C ALA A 19 4.57 -11.49 -38.86
N GLN A 20 3.43 -11.51 -38.16
CA GLN A 20 3.39 -11.90 -36.75
C GLN A 20 3.60 -13.42 -36.65
N GLY A 21 4.84 -13.85 -36.85
CA GLY A 21 5.25 -15.22 -36.52
C GLY A 21 4.83 -15.51 -35.09
N ALA A 22 4.21 -16.68 -34.87
CA ALA A 22 3.78 -17.08 -33.54
C ALA A 22 4.94 -16.89 -32.56
N SER A 23 4.78 -15.98 -31.60
CA SER A 23 5.80 -15.70 -30.59
C SER A 23 6.12 -17.02 -29.90
N LYS A 24 7.40 -17.37 -29.83
CA LYS A 24 7.82 -18.58 -29.10
C LYS A 24 7.39 -18.42 -27.65
N LYS A 25 6.67 -19.42 -27.14
CA LYS A 25 6.23 -19.48 -25.75
C LYS A 25 7.33 -20.14 -24.91
N TYR A 26 7.77 -19.46 -23.88
CA TYR A 26 8.75 -19.90 -22.89
C TYR A 26 8.03 -20.13 -21.56
N VAL A 27 8.23 -21.30 -20.98
CA VAL A 27 7.66 -21.67 -19.68
C VAL A 27 8.81 -21.89 -18.72
N ILE A 28 8.79 -21.18 -17.59
CA ILE A 28 9.74 -21.36 -16.50
C ILE A 28 9.04 -22.25 -15.46
N GLU A 29 9.53 -23.46 -15.28
CA GLU A 29 9.03 -24.40 -14.30
C GLU A 29 9.69 -24.13 -12.94
N VAL A 30 8.90 -23.67 -11.96
CA VAL A 30 9.42 -23.13 -10.70
C VAL A 30 9.16 -24.08 -9.53
N TYR A 31 10.19 -24.29 -8.72
CA TYR A 31 10.08 -24.92 -7.40
C TYR A 31 10.11 -23.85 -6.30
N PHE A 32 9.00 -23.70 -5.57
CA PHE A 32 8.89 -22.72 -4.49
C PHE A 32 9.15 -23.35 -3.14
N VAL A 33 10.07 -22.77 -2.39
CA VAL A 33 10.45 -23.19 -1.04
C VAL A 33 10.19 -22.05 -0.08
N PHE A 34 9.46 -22.30 0.99
CA PHE A 34 9.17 -21.31 2.02
C PHE A 34 9.85 -21.71 3.31
N ASP A 35 10.57 -20.79 3.94
CA ASP A 35 10.96 -21.00 5.33
C ASP A 35 9.78 -20.81 6.29
N THR A 36 9.99 -21.22 7.54
CA THR A 36 9.03 -21.03 8.63
C THR A 36 8.74 -19.56 8.91
N GLU A 37 9.71 -18.67 8.70
CA GLU A 37 9.58 -17.25 9.03
C GLU A 37 8.71 -16.51 8.02
N ALA A 38 8.68 -16.95 6.76
CA ALA A 38 7.78 -16.44 5.72
C ALA A 38 6.30 -16.57 6.13
N PHE A 39 5.98 -17.57 6.96
CA PHE A 39 4.62 -17.79 7.47
C PHE A 39 4.35 -17.09 8.81
N ALA A 40 5.35 -16.52 9.48
CA ALA A 40 5.17 -15.95 10.82
C ALA A 40 4.07 -14.87 10.85
N ASN A 41 3.94 -14.08 9.78
CA ASN A 41 2.86 -13.10 9.63
C ASN A 41 1.47 -13.76 9.61
N TYR A 42 1.32 -14.82 8.83
CA TYR A 42 0.05 -15.55 8.71
C TYR A 42 -0.30 -16.30 10.01
N GLU A 43 0.70 -16.87 10.68
CA GLU A 43 0.53 -17.57 11.96
C GLU A 43 0.08 -16.62 13.08
N ARG A 44 0.58 -15.37 13.10
CA ARG A 44 0.10 -14.31 14.01
C ARG A 44 -1.35 -13.91 13.76
N GLU A 45 -1.80 -13.94 12.51
CA GLU A 45 -3.18 -13.61 12.18
C GLU A 45 -4.16 -14.73 12.56
N LYS A 46 -3.86 -15.96 12.11
CA LYS A 46 -4.70 -17.14 12.29
C LYS A 46 -3.85 -18.41 12.22
N PHE A 47 -3.37 -18.87 13.38
CA PHE A 47 -2.51 -20.05 13.48
C PHE A 47 -3.03 -21.29 12.69
N ASN A 48 -4.33 -21.59 12.77
CA ASN A 48 -4.90 -22.81 12.16
C ASN A 48 -5.08 -22.74 10.63
N THR A 49 -5.11 -21.55 10.02
CA THR A 49 -5.32 -21.38 8.56
C THR A 49 -4.14 -20.74 7.85
N ALA A 50 -3.08 -20.39 8.58
CA ALA A 50 -1.94 -19.64 8.09
C ALA A 50 -1.34 -20.19 6.78
N LEU A 51 -1.10 -21.50 6.72
CA LEU A 51 -0.52 -22.14 5.53
C LEU A 51 -1.49 -22.11 4.34
N VAL A 52 -2.78 -22.38 4.58
CA VAL A 52 -3.79 -22.38 3.52
C VAL A 52 -3.97 -20.98 2.95
N ASP A 53 -4.05 -19.97 3.83
CA ASP A 53 -4.15 -18.57 3.45
C ASP A 53 -2.89 -18.12 2.68
N ALA A 54 -1.69 -18.48 3.15
CA ALA A 54 -0.45 -18.13 2.47
C ALA A 54 -0.31 -18.78 1.08
N ILE A 55 -0.71 -20.05 0.92
CA ILE A 55 -0.72 -20.73 -0.39
C ILE A 55 -1.72 -20.05 -1.34
N LYS A 56 -2.91 -19.69 -0.84
CA LYS A 56 -3.92 -18.97 -1.63
C LYS A 56 -3.43 -17.59 -2.07
N ASP A 57 -2.82 -16.84 -1.15
CA ASP A 57 -2.22 -15.54 -1.43
C ASP A 57 -1.04 -15.68 -2.42
N MET A 58 -0.27 -16.78 -2.35
CA MET A 58 0.80 -17.06 -3.31
C MET A 58 0.28 -17.35 -4.71
N ASP A 59 -0.74 -18.21 -4.88
CA ASP A 59 -1.31 -18.48 -6.21
C ASP A 59 -1.82 -17.18 -6.87
N TYR A 60 -2.42 -16.31 -6.06
CA TYR A 60 -2.80 -14.98 -6.47
C TYR A 60 -1.59 -14.14 -6.92
N PHE A 61 -0.54 -14.04 -6.09
CA PHE A 61 0.68 -13.30 -6.44
C PHE A 61 1.36 -13.83 -7.71
N LEU A 62 1.38 -15.14 -7.91
CA LEU A 62 1.97 -15.76 -9.10
C LEU A 62 1.09 -15.56 -10.35
N THR A 63 -0.23 -15.49 -10.19
CA THR A 63 -1.13 -15.08 -11.27
C THR A 63 -0.79 -13.65 -11.72
N LEU A 64 -0.63 -12.73 -10.77
CA LEU A 64 -0.21 -11.36 -11.05
C LEU A 64 1.18 -11.30 -11.70
N ALA A 65 2.11 -12.15 -11.25
CA ALA A 65 3.43 -12.25 -11.86
C ALA A 65 3.35 -12.63 -13.34
N ASN A 66 2.50 -13.62 -13.69
CA ASN A 66 2.25 -14.00 -15.08
C ASN A 66 1.59 -12.88 -15.90
N GLU A 67 0.63 -12.15 -15.33
CA GLU A 67 0.04 -10.98 -15.98
C GLU A 67 1.10 -9.90 -16.28
N ARG A 68 2.10 -9.74 -15.42
CA ARG A 68 3.19 -8.77 -15.63
C ARG A 68 4.22 -9.27 -16.63
N LEU A 69 4.55 -10.56 -16.62
CA LEU A 69 5.41 -11.16 -17.65
C LEU A 69 4.76 -11.06 -19.04
N ALA A 70 3.44 -11.15 -19.14
CA ALA A 70 2.73 -10.94 -20.39
C ALA A 70 2.95 -9.53 -20.99
N THR A 71 3.38 -8.54 -20.21
CA THR A 71 3.77 -7.22 -20.75
C THR A 71 4.99 -7.26 -21.66
N LEU A 72 5.77 -8.36 -21.64
CA LEU A 72 6.88 -8.61 -22.58
C LEU A 72 6.40 -9.09 -23.95
N GLN A 73 5.15 -9.55 -24.10
CA GLN A 73 4.62 -10.08 -25.37
C GLN A 73 4.59 -9.03 -26.48
N LYS A 74 4.38 -7.74 -26.15
CA LYS A 74 4.50 -6.63 -27.11
C LYS A 74 5.90 -6.47 -27.70
N TYR A 75 6.88 -7.16 -27.13
CA TYR A 75 8.24 -7.27 -27.60
C TYR A 75 8.55 -8.73 -27.98
N ASP A 76 7.61 -9.54 -28.46
CA ASP A 76 7.82 -10.91 -28.94
C ASP A 76 8.43 -11.89 -27.92
N LEU A 77 8.23 -11.63 -26.63
CA LEU A 77 8.63 -12.51 -25.53
C LEU A 77 7.38 -12.97 -24.79
N ASP A 78 6.94 -14.20 -25.04
CA ASP A 78 5.84 -14.83 -24.31
C ASP A 78 6.41 -15.75 -23.22
N ILE A 79 6.53 -15.23 -21.99
CA ILE A 79 7.14 -15.93 -20.85
C ILE A 79 6.07 -16.17 -19.80
N GLN A 80 6.01 -17.39 -19.25
CA GLN A 80 5.08 -17.77 -18.19
C GLN A 80 5.77 -18.57 -17.09
N LEU A 81 5.34 -18.36 -15.85
CA LEU A 81 5.70 -19.17 -14.69
C LEU A 81 4.69 -20.31 -14.54
N LYS A 82 5.23 -21.49 -14.25
CA LYS A 82 4.46 -22.68 -13.92
C LYS A 82 4.96 -23.26 -12.61
N ILE A 83 4.06 -23.49 -11.68
CA ILE A 83 4.37 -24.03 -10.35
C ILE A 83 4.52 -25.54 -10.49
N LEU A 84 5.71 -26.09 -10.27
CA LEU A 84 5.88 -27.55 -10.19
C LEU A 84 5.54 -28.07 -8.81
N LYS A 85 6.09 -27.42 -7.79
CA LYS A 85 5.95 -27.83 -6.40
C LYS A 85 6.13 -26.64 -5.48
N THR A 86 5.42 -26.68 -4.37
CA THR A 86 5.61 -25.81 -3.22
C THR A 86 5.97 -26.65 -2.01
N GLU A 87 6.99 -26.25 -1.27
CA GLU A 87 7.45 -26.95 -0.06
C GLU A 87 7.70 -25.95 1.07
N ARG A 88 7.33 -26.32 2.30
CA ARG A 88 7.68 -25.59 3.53
C ARG A 88 8.83 -26.33 4.20
N THR A 89 9.83 -25.58 4.65
CA THR A 89 11.01 -26.10 5.33
C THR A 89 11.47 -25.14 6.42
N SER A 90 12.48 -25.53 7.18
CA SER A 90 13.06 -24.72 8.26
C SER A 90 14.57 -24.85 8.24
N GLY A 91 15.27 -23.78 8.65
CA GLY A 91 16.71 -23.85 8.90
C GLY A 91 17.59 -23.92 7.64
N ILE A 92 17.10 -23.46 6.47
CA ILE A 92 17.96 -23.27 5.29
C ILE A 92 18.99 -22.17 5.58
N TYR A 93 18.54 -21.06 6.14
CA TYR A 93 19.38 -19.94 6.51
C TYR A 93 19.07 -19.53 7.95
N GLN A 94 20.11 -19.26 8.73
CA GLN A 94 19.98 -18.72 10.09
C GLN A 94 20.69 -17.37 10.12
N SER A 95 19.93 -16.31 10.41
CA SER A 95 20.53 -14.98 10.55
C SER A 95 21.47 -14.94 11.76
N SER A 96 22.61 -14.28 11.61
CA SER A 96 23.59 -14.07 12.68
C SER A 96 23.24 -12.92 13.63
N GLY A 97 22.11 -12.24 13.46
CA GLY A 97 21.69 -11.15 14.35
C GLY A 97 20.47 -10.35 13.87
N THR A 98 20.31 -9.12 14.37
CA THR A 98 19.17 -8.23 14.07
C THR A 98 19.36 -7.39 12.79
N GLY A 99 20.44 -7.62 12.04
CA GLY A 99 20.81 -6.87 10.84
C GLY A 99 20.08 -7.32 9.58
N THR A 100 20.26 -6.57 8.48
CA THR A 100 19.87 -7.02 7.14
C THR A 100 20.78 -8.15 6.68
N ASN A 101 20.21 -9.25 6.19
CA ASN A 101 20.99 -10.39 5.74
C ASN A 101 21.62 -10.15 4.35
N SER A 102 22.79 -10.72 4.13
CA SER A 102 23.46 -10.71 2.83
C SER A 102 22.68 -11.61 1.85
N PRO A 103 22.18 -11.07 0.72
CA PRO A 103 21.52 -11.89 -0.31
C PRO A 103 22.43 -13.00 -0.85
N THR A 104 23.75 -12.74 -0.92
CA THR A 104 24.75 -13.71 -1.37
C THR A 104 24.81 -14.91 -0.44
N ASP A 105 24.89 -14.68 0.87
CA ASP A 105 24.99 -15.76 1.87
C ASP A 105 23.70 -16.60 1.87
N MET A 106 22.54 -15.96 1.66
CA MET A 106 21.26 -16.66 1.54
C MET A 106 21.17 -17.49 0.25
N LEU A 107 21.70 -16.99 -0.86
CA LEU A 107 21.77 -17.74 -2.13
C LEU A 107 22.69 -18.96 -1.98
N GLU A 108 23.86 -18.80 -1.35
CA GLU A 108 24.81 -19.89 -1.11
C GLU A 108 24.22 -20.96 -0.19
N ALA A 109 23.60 -20.56 0.92
CA ALA A 109 22.93 -21.48 1.84
C ALA A 109 21.78 -22.23 1.15
N PHE A 110 20.98 -21.54 0.32
CA PHE A 110 19.89 -22.18 -0.40
C PHE A 110 20.39 -23.15 -1.48
N ASN A 111 21.42 -22.78 -2.24
CA ASN A 111 22.07 -23.69 -3.20
C ASN A 111 22.59 -24.95 -2.51
N SER A 112 23.34 -24.79 -1.41
CA SER A 112 23.87 -25.93 -0.64
C SER A 112 22.76 -26.85 -0.12
N TRP A 113 21.62 -26.28 0.29
CA TRP A 113 20.45 -27.07 0.69
C TRP A 113 19.84 -27.83 -0.48
N LEU A 114 19.69 -27.20 -1.67
CA LEU A 114 19.13 -27.85 -2.86
C LEU A 114 20.00 -29.02 -3.33
N GLU A 115 21.33 -28.88 -3.27
CA GLU A 115 22.32 -29.92 -3.55
C GLU A 115 22.21 -31.09 -2.60
N THR A 116 22.29 -30.79 -1.29
CA THR A 116 22.27 -31.81 -0.24
C THR A 116 20.97 -32.63 -0.29
N THR A 117 19.87 -32.00 -0.66
CA THR A 117 18.55 -32.63 -0.77
C THR A 117 18.24 -33.22 -2.15
N GLN A 118 19.15 -33.08 -3.13
CA GLN A 118 19.01 -33.58 -4.51
C GLN A 118 17.65 -33.21 -5.14
N THR A 119 17.22 -31.98 -4.91
CA THR A 119 15.87 -31.54 -5.30
C THR A 119 15.71 -31.41 -6.80
N LYS A 120 16.77 -31.01 -7.53
CA LYS A 120 16.72 -30.82 -8.98
C LYS A 120 16.47 -32.15 -9.70
N GLU A 121 17.15 -33.22 -9.31
CA GLU A 121 16.98 -34.56 -9.87
C GLU A 121 15.58 -35.11 -9.55
N ARG A 122 15.09 -34.85 -8.34
CA ARG A 122 13.80 -35.34 -7.87
C ARG A 122 12.60 -34.61 -8.47
N ILE A 123 12.71 -33.31 -8.72
CA ILE A 123 11.57 -32.44 -9.09
C ILE A 123 11.66 -31.96 -10.55
N GLY A 124 12.86 -31.73 -11.08
CA GLY A 124 13.06 -31.31 -12.46
C GLY A 124 12.64 -29.86 -12.77
N TYR A 125 12.76 -28.93 -11.82
CA TYR A 125 12.46 -27.51 -12.01
C TYR A 125 13.49 -26.79 -12.87
N ASP A 126 13.13 -25.67 -13.51
CA ASP A 126 14.06 -24.77 -14.20
C ASP A 126 14.73 -23.78 -13.25
N VAL A 127 14.00 -23.30 -12.24
CA VAL A 127 14.48 -22.36 -11.22
C VAL A 127 13.87 -22.70 -9.85
N ALA A 128 14.66 -22.57 -8.78
CA ALA A 128 14.17 -22.68 -7.41
C ALA A 128 14.06 -21.29 -6.78
N VAL A 129 12.97 -21.04 -6.06
CA VAL A 129 12.68 -19.76 -5.39
C VAL A 129 12.53 -20.00 -3.90
N TYR A 130 13.37 -19.37 -3.10
CA TYR A 130 13.33 -19.34 -1.65
C TYR A 130 12.62 -18.09 -1.15
N PHE A 131 11.42 -18.28 -0.62
CA PHE A 131 10.66 -17.27 0.10
C PHE A 131 11.02 -17.29 1.57
N THR A 132 11.42 -16.14 2.10
CA THR A 132 11.95 -16.02 3.46
C THR A 132 11.29 -14.88 4.23
N GLY A 133 11.01 -15.08 5.52
CA GLY A 133 10.56 -13.99 6.41
C GLY A 133 11.67 -13.00 6.77
N GLN A 134 12.92 -13.33 6.42
CA GLN A 134 14.09 -12.52 6.69
C GLN A 134 14.10 -11.21 5.89
N LYS A 135 14.58 -10.14 6.53
CA LYS A 135 14.75 -8.83 5.87
C LYS A 135 15.99 -8.84 5.00
N LEU A 136 15.82 -8.48 3.72
CA LEU A 136 16.93 -8.16 2.82
C LEU A 136 17.14 -6.64 2.73
N PRO A 137 18.36 -6.17 2.40
CA PRO A 137 18.58 -4.77 2.07
C PRO A 137 17.62 -4.31 0.97
N ALA A 138 17.14 -3.08 1.09
CA ALA A 138 16.39 -2.44 0.02
C ALA A 138 17.21 -2.50 -1.29
N ASP A 139 16.57 -2.82 -2.41
CA ASP A 139 17.20 -2.90 -3.74
C ASP A 139 18.22 -4.02 -3.98
N SER A 140 18.35 -4.93 -3.02
CA SER A 140 19.05 -6.19 -3.23
C SER A 140 18.44 -7.00 -4.37
N ILE A 141 19.31 -7.70 -5.09
CA ILE A 141 18.94 -8.73 -6.05
C ILE A 141 19.30 -10.05 -5.37
N GLY A 142 18.29 -10.85 -5.08
CA GLY A 142 18.46 -12.20 -4.53
C GLY A 142 18.50 -13.20 -5.68
N ALA A 143 19.35 -12.96 -6.68
CA ALA A 143 19.49 -13.82 -7.85
C ALA A 143 20.81 -13.54 -8.56
N GLN A 144 21.31 -14.54 -9.29
CA GLN A 144 22.46 -14.38 -10.17
C GLN A 144 22.01 -14.09 -11.60
N LYS A 145 22.77 -13.25 -12.32
CA LYS A 145 22.36 -12.75 -13.63
C LYS A 145 22.58 -13.83 -14.70
N GLY A 146 21.55 -14.12 -15.49
CA GLY A 146 21.70 -14.95 -16.69
C GLY A 146 22.00 -16.42 -16.42
N THR A 147 21.58 -16.95 -15.27
CA THR A 147 21.82 -18.35 -14.87
C THR A 147 20.71 -19.31 -15.30
N ILE A 148 19.64 -18.83 -15.96
CA ILE A 148 18.57 -19.70 -16.45
C ILE A 148 19.10 -20.70 -17.49
N CYS A 149 18.63 -21.95 -17.40
CA CYS A 149 19.09 -23.06 -18.23
C CYS A 149 20.61 -23.34 -18.19
N GLU A 150 21.36 -22.77 -17.24
CA GLU A 150 22.77 -23.15 -17.09
C GLU A 150 22.88 -24.62 -16.69
N ASP A 151 23.78 -25.32 -17.39
CA ASP A 151 24.08 -26.71 -17.13
C ASP A 151 24.91 -26.80 -15.85
N SER A 152 24.35 -27.47 -14.83
CA SER A 152 24.99 -27.65 -13.52
C SER A 152 26.32 -28.41 -13.61
N SER A 153 26.59 -29.08 -14.73
CA SER A 153 27.90 -29.73 -14.98
C SER A 153 29.02 -28.73 -15.25
N ARG A 154 28.71 -27.50 -15.69
CA ARG A 154 29.68 -26.46 -16.02
C ARG A 154 29.80 -25.40 -14.93
N TYR A 155 28.73 -25.14 -14.20
CA TYR A 155 28.70 -24.27 -13.04
C TYR A 155 27.99 -25.01 -11.91
N PRO A 156 28.58 -25.13 -10.72
CA PRO A 156 27.97 -25.89 -9.62
C PRO A 156 26.66 -25.24 -9.11
N GLU A 157 26.38 -24.00 -9.50
CA GLU A 157 25.30 -23.21 -8.94
C GLU A 157 23.98 -23.44 -9.68
N TYR A 158 22.92 -23.76 -8.94
CA TYR A 158 21.59 -23.85 -9.50
C TYR A 158 21.06 -22.45 -9.80
N PRO A 159 20.16 -22.31 -10.79
CA PRO A 159 19.36 -21.10 -10.93
C PRO A 159 18.45 -20.95 -9.71
N VAL A 160 18.87 -20.09 -8.78
CA VAL A 160 18.18 -19.82 -7.52
C VAL A 160 17.78 -18.35 -7.38
N ILE A 161 16.62 -18.15 -6.76
CA ILE A 161 16.12 -16.84 -6.35
C ILE A 161 15.86 -16.87 -4.85
N VAL A 162 16.20 -15.79 -4.14
CA VAL A 162 15.78 -15.49 -2.78
C VAL A 162 14.88 -14.26 -2.81
N VAL A 163 13.69 -14.36 -2.23
CA VAL A 163 12.72 -13.26 -2.16
C VAL A 163 12.21 -13.13 -0.72
N PRO A 164 12.28 -11.92 -0.12
CA PRO A 164 11.63 -11.67 1.16
C PRO A 164 10.12 -11.78 0.98
N PHE A 165 9.48 -12.52 1.87
CA PHE A 165 8.06 -12.82 1.83
C PHE A 165 7.38 -12.21 3.06
N ASP A 166 6.70 -11.10 2.84
CA ASP A 166 5.90 -10.42 3.86
C ASP A 166 4.39 -10.63 3.65
N GLY A 167 3.98 -11.40 2.64
CA GLY A 167 2.57 -11.59 2.30
C GLY A 167 1.91 -10.37 1.68
N SER A 168 2.70 -9.46 1.09
CA SER A 168 2.23 -8.27 0.37
C SER A 168 2.54 -8.32 -1.13
N PHE A 169 2.01 -7.33 -1.87
CA PHE A 169 2.27 -7.18 -3.30
C PHE A 169 3.76 -6.90 -3.63
N PHE A 170 4.57 -6.50 -2.64
CA PHE A 170 6.02 -6.36 -2.83
C PHE A 170 6.66 -7.66 -3.33
N VAL A 171 6.17 -8.81 -2.87
CA VAL A 171 6.63 -10.15 -3.26
C VAL A 171 6.58 -10.33 -4.77
N VAL A 172 5.51 -9.86 -5.43
CA VAL A 172 5.33 -9.99 -6.89
C VAL A 172 6.44 -9.25 -7.63
N ASN A 173 6.69 -7.99 -7.26
CA ASN A 173 7.70 -7.17 -7.92
C ASN A 173 9.12 -7.65 -7.62
N ALA A 174 9.39 -8.05 -6.38
CA ALA A 174 10.69 -8.60 -6.00
C ALA A 174 10.97 -9.91 -6.77
N LEU A 175 9.98 -10.81 -6.87
CA LEU A 175 10.08 -12.04 -7.65
C LEU A 175 10.35 -11.74 -9.13
N LEU A 176 9.54 -10.87 -9.75
CA LEU A 176 9.69 -10.52 -11.16
C LEU A 176 11.02 -9.83 -11.48
N LYS A 177 11.51 -8.98 -10.57
CA LYS A 177 12.83 -8.35 -10.69
C LYS A 177 13.95 -9.38 -10.70
N ASN A 178 13.87 -10.38 -9.82
CA ASN A 178 14.83 -11.48 -9.79
C ASN A 178 14.70 -12.41 -11.01
N ILE A 179 13.48 -12.69 -11.49
CA ILE A 179 13.26 -13.44 -12.74
C ILE A 179 13.91 -12.72 -13.92
N GLY A 180 13.66 -11.41 -14.07
CA GLY A 180 14.30 -10.62 -15.14
C GLY A 180 15.82 -10.72 -15.08
N PHE A 181 16.40 -10.68 -13.88
CA PHE A 181 17.85 -10.82 -13.68
C PHE A 181 18.36 -12.21 -14.10
N ILE A 182 17.70 -13.30 -13.67
CA ILE A 182 18.01 -14.67 -14.07
C ILE A 182 17.88 -14.88 -15.59
N LEU A 183 16.96 -14.16 -16.24
CA LEU A 183 16.79 -14.15 -17.70
C LEU A 183 17.81 -13.24 -18.42
N GLY A 184 18.77 -12.66 -17.72
CA GLY A 184 19.87 -11.88 -18.30
C GLY A 184 19.63 -10.37 -18.38
N ALA A 185 18.53 -9.84 -17.84
CA ALA A 185 18.25 -8.41 -17.85
C ALA A 185 19.07 -7.61 -16.82
N GLY A 186 19.45 -6.38 -17.18
CA GLY A 186 19.98 -5.38 -16.27
C GLY A 186 18.89 -4.64 -15.49
N LYS A 187 19.31 -3.75 -14.58
CA LYS A 187 18.39 -2.80 -13.93
C LYS A 187 18.03 -1.68 -14.90
N ASP A 188 16.76 -1.33 -15.00
CA ASP A 188 16.35 -0.08 -15.65
C ASP A 188 16.83 1.09 -14.76
N GLY A 189 17.46 2.11 -15.34
CA GLY A 189 18.13 3.19 -14.58
C GLY A 189 17.27 3.88 -13.50
N SER A 190 17.86 4.77 -12.70
CA SER A 190 17.21 5.40 -11.53
C SER A 190 15.93 6.19 -11.82
N GLY A 191 15.71 6.62 -13.06
CA GLY A 191 14.47 7.30 -13.49
C GLY A 191 13.37 6.37 -13.97
N SER A 192 13.61 5.05 -14.04
CA SER A 192 12.62 4.08 -14.47
C SER A 192 11.65 3.74 -13.34
N ASP A 193 10.39 3.58 -13.70
CA ASP A 193 9.39 3.00 -12.83
C ASP A 193 9.05 1.55 -13.16
N ASN A 194 9.60 0.99 -14.24
CA ASN A 194 9.37 -0.39 -14.61
C ASN A 194 9.89 -1.38 -13.55
N ILE A 195 9.44 -2.64 -13.65
CA ILE A 195 9.75 -3.71 -12.70
C ILE A 195 11.27 -3.83 -12.42
N MET A 196 12.12 -3.66 -13.43
CA MET A 196 13.58 -3.79 -13.30
C MET A 196 14.29 -2.54 -12.78
N ARG A 197 13.57 -1.51 -12.33
CA ARG A 197 14.17 -0.27 -11.82
C ARG A 197 15.21 -0.49 -10.72
N SER A 198 16.16 0.44 -10.63
CA SER A 198 17.24 0.36 -9.65
C SER A 198 16.83 0.69 -8.20
N SER A 199 15.70 1.39 -8.00
CA SER A 199 15.20 1.81 -6.69
C SER A 199 13.95 1.04 -6.22
N SER A 200 13.84 0.86 -4.92
CA SER A 200 12.75 0.12 -4.25
C SER A 200 11.62 1.05 -3.81
N LYS A 201 11.86 2.36 -3.82
CA LYS A 201 10.88 3.38 -3.42
C LYS A 201 9.82 3.56 -4.50
N PRO A 202 8.53 3.27 -4.27
CA PRO A 202 7.50 3.45 -5.28
C PRO A 202 7.44 4.93 -5.71
N LEU A 203 7.51 5.24 -7.01
CA LEU A 203 7.31 6.63 -7.49
C LEU A 203 5.83 6.90 -7.80
N GLY A 204 5.05 5.87 -8.15
CA GLY A 204 3.58 5.94 -8.27
C GLY A 204 3.04 6.08 -9.66
N SER A 205 3.83 5.75 -10.66
CA SER A 205 3.31 5.58 -12.00
C SER A 205 2.68 4.19 -12.15
N ALA A 206 1.89 4.03 -13.20
CA ALA A 206 1.37 2.73 -13.62
C ALA A 206 2.46 1.84 -14.27
N GLU A 207 3.65 2.39 -14.56
CA GLU A 207 4.73 1.65 -15.23
C GLU A 207 5.34 0.56 -14.34
N ILE A 208 5.10 0.67 -13.03
CA ILE A 208 5.48 -0.30 -12.01
C ILE A 208 4.92 -1.70 -12.23
N PHE A 209 3.94 -1.83 -13.14
CA PHE A 209 3.28 -3.06 -13.50
C PHE A 209 3.77 -3.65 -14.83
N ALA A 210 4.85 -3.11 -15.41
CA ALA A 210 5.33 -3.56 -16.71
C ALA A 210 6.86 -3.62 -16.78
N PHE A 211 7.35 -4.52 -17.64
CA PHE A 211 8.75 -4.52 -18.04
C PHE A 211 9.02 -3.44 -19.09
N SER A 212 10.21 -2.84 -19.02
CA SER A 212 10.64 -1.84 -19.97
C SER A 212 11.03 -2.48 -21.31
N ARG A 213 11.19 -1.65 -22.34
CA ARG A 213 11.78 -2.09 -23.62
C ARG A 213 13.24 -2.53 -23.44
N CYS A 214 14.00 -1.89 -22.55
CA CYS A 214 15.40 -2.23 -22.28
C CYS A 214 15.51 -3.64 -21.68
N THR A 215 14.66 -3.94 -20.68
CA THR A 215 14.58 -5.28 -20.11
C THR A 215 14.29 -6.34 -21.18
N ALA A 216 13.30 -6.08 -22.04
CA ALA A 216 12.95 -7.02 -23.10
C ALA A 216 14.08 -7.23 -24.11
N PHE A 217 14.84 -6.17 -24.43
CA PHE A 217 16.01 -6.26 -25.30
C PHE A 217 17.11 -7.12 -24.69
N ASP A 218 17.46 -6.89 -23.42
CA ASP A 218 18.50 -7.67 -22.72
C ASP A 218 18.15 -9.17 -22.70
N ILE A 219 16.89 -9.51 -22.40
CA ILE A 219 16.42 -10.91 -22.38
C ILE A 219 16.55 -11.53 -23.77
N LYS A 220 16.20 -10.80 -24.83
CA LYS A 220 16.35 -11.28 -26.21
C LYS A 220 17.81 -11.52 -26.58
N GLU A 221 18.71 -10.60 -26.22
CA GLU A 221 20.15 -10.78 -26.46
C GLU A 221 20.67 -12.01 -25.72
N PHE A 222 20.25 -12.20 -24.47
CA PHE A 222 20.59 -13.37 -23.69
C PHE A 222 20.07 -14.67 -24.35
N PHE A 223 18.81 -14.71 -24.79
CA PHE A 223 18.21 -15.86 -25.48
C PHE A 223 18.85 -16.15 -26.84
N ALA A 224 19.39 -15.13 -27.52
CA ALA A 224 20.12 -15.30 -28.77
C ALA A 224 21.55 -15.84 -28.55
N ALA A 225 22.17 -15.50 -27.42
CA ALA A 225 23.55 -15.86 -27.08
C ALA A 225 23.67 -17.21 -26.35
N ARG A 226 22.57 -17.74 -25.79
CA ARG A 226 22.57 -18.95 -24.94
C ARG A 226 21.53 -19.97 -25.40
N ASP A 227 21.76 -21.23 -25.05
CA ASP A 227 20.76 -22.27 -25.22
C ASP A 227 19.71 -22.15 -24.11
N VAL A 228 18.51 -21.72 -24.49
CA VAL A 228 17.35 -21.62 -23.59
C VAL A 228 16.31 -22.72 -23.86
N SER A 229 16.75 -23.86 -24.41
CA SER A 229 15.88 -24.98 -24.73
C SER A 229 15.19 -25.60 -23.52
N CYS A 230 15.70 -25.38 -22.29
CA CYS A 230 15.03 -25.82 -21.07
C CYS A 230 13.63 -25.19 -20.94
N LEU A 231 13.48 -23.90 -21.29
CA LEU A 231 12.22 -23.16 -21.21
C LEU A 231 11.20 -23.52 -22.31
N LEU A 232 11.63 -24.25 -23.34
CA LEU A 232 10.77 -24.69 -24.43
C LEU A 232 10.12 -26.04 -24.14
N LYS A 233 10.60 -26.75 -23.12
CA LYS A 233 10.06 -28.02 -22.67
C LYS A 233 9.26 -27.74 -21.40
N THR A 234 8.00 -28.14 -21.40
CA THR A 234 7.20 -28.13 -20.17
C THR A 234 6.87 -29.56 -19.79
N SER A 235 7.02 -29.88 -18.51
CA SER A 235 6.57 -31.15 -17.95
C SER A 235 5.03 -31.24 -18.01
N SER A 236 4.48 -32.44 -17.85
CA SER A 236 3.04 -32.60 -17.64
C SER A 236 2.60 -32.35 -16.19
N SER A 237 3.57 -32.30 -15.27
CA SER A 237 3.37 -32.01 -13.85
C SER A 237 3.26 -30.52 -13.57
N GLY A 238 2.71 -30.15 -12.41
CA GLY A 238 2.58 -28.75 -12.00
C GLY A 238 1.38 -28.04 -12.61
N ASN A 239 1.18 -26.79 -12.22
CA ASN A 239 0.01 -26.00 -12.59
C ASN A 239 0.43 -24.56 -12.93
N PHE A 240 -0.28 -23.96 -13.89
CA PHE A 240 -0.22 -22.52 -14.07
C PHE A 240 -1.09 -21.86 -12.99
N PRO A 241 -0.57 -20.84 -12.28
CA PRO A 241 -1.38 -20.09 -11.33
C PRO A 241 -2.55 -19.45 -12.09
N ASN A 242 -3.76 -19.57 -11.53
CA ASN A 242 -4.98 -19.18 -12.22
C ASN A 242 -5.99 -18.43 -11.34
N THR A 243 -5.58 -18.02 -10.14
CA THR A 243 -6.39 -17.19 -9.26
C THR A 243 -6.51 -15.78 -9.82
N SER A 244 -7.53 -15.60 -10.65
CA SER A 244 -7.84 -14.29 -11.23
C SER A 244 -8.03 -13.25 -10.12
N PRO A 245 -7.46 -12.03 -10.27
CA PRO A 245 -7.63 -10.96 -9.29
C PRO A 245 -9.08 -10.61 -8.99
N GLN A 246 -9.98 -10.90 -9.93
CA GLN A 246 -11.43 -10.67 -9.78
C GLN A 246 -12.16 -11.76 -8.97
N PHE A 247 -11.61 -12.97 -8.88
CA PHE A 247 -12.18 -14.08 -8.12
C PHE A 247 -11.41 -14.35 -6.83
N TYR A 248 -10.33 -13.61 -6.61
CA TYR A 248 -9.58 -13.71 -5.39
C TYR A 248 -10.43 -13.30 -4.18
N THR A 249 -10.58 -14.24 -3.25
CA THR A 249 -11.29 -14.10 -1.97
C THR A 249 -10.33 -14.22 -0.79
N GLY A 250 -9.02 -14.14 -1.04
CA GLY A 250 -8.02 -14.09 0.03
C GLY A 250 -7.92 -12.69 0.63
N ARG A 251 -7.06 -12.55 1.63
CA ARG A 251 -6.97 -11.29 2.39
C ARG A 251 -5.80 -10.39 1.96
N ALA A 252 -4.98 -10.81 1.00
CA ALA A 252 -3.92 -9.98 0.43
C ALA A 252 -4.41 -8.71 -0.32
N VAL A 253 -5.72 -8.47 -0.40
CA VAL A 253 -6.31 -7.23 -0.95
C VAL A 253 -6.89 -6.31 0.13
N ASP A 254 -6.87 -6.74 1.40
CA ASP A 254 -7.23 -5.91 2.56
C ASP A 254 -6.03 -5.03 2.93
N PRO A 255 -6.12 -3.71 2.73
CA PRO A 255 -4.97 -2.83 2.89
C PRO A 255 -4.57 -2.61 4.35
N ASN A 256 -5.50 -2.72 5.30
CA ASN A 256 -5.16 -2.68 6.72
C ASN A 256 -4.37 -3.93 7.10
N LEU A 257 -4.80 -5.10 6.60
CA LEU A 257 -4.04 -6.33 6.80
C LEU A 257 -2.64 -6.25 6.17
N LEU A 258 -2.55 -5.74 4.95
CA LEU A 258 -1.28 -5.55 4.28
C LEU A 258 -0.33 -4.64 5.06
N CYS A 259 -0.81 -3.49 5.55
CA CYS A 259 -0.02 -2.63 6.43
C CYS A 259 0.48 -3.39 7.66
N SER A 260 -0.40 -4.19 8.29
CA SER A 260 -0.05 -4.96 9.48
C SER A 260 1.01 -6.04 9.23
N ARG A 261 0.99 -6.65 8.04
CA ARG A 261 1.97 -7.66 7.61
C ARG A 261 3.34 -7.04 7.26
N MET A 262 3.32 -5.91 6.55
CA MET A 262 4.55 -5.28 6.03
C MET A 262 5.35 -4.53 7.09
N ILE A 263 4.69 -3.95 8.09
CA ILE A 263 5.33 -3.06 9.07
C ILE A 263 5.30 -3.69 10.45
N SER A 264 4.12 -3.74 11.07
CA SER A 264 3.93 -4.32 12.39
C SER A 264 2.45 -4.62 12.62
N PRO A 265 2.07 -5.52 13.54
CA PRO A 265 0.67 -5.92 13.75
C PRO A 265 -0.31 -4.77 14.04
N LYS A 266 0.19 -3.60 14.46
CA LYS A 266 -0.59 -2.41 14.75
C LYS A 266 -0.69 -1.42 13.59
N SER A 267 0.15 -1.60 12.56
CA SER A 267 0.17 -0.74 11.38
C SER A 267 -1.14 -0.87 10.60
N VAL A 268 -1.71 0.28 10.23
CA VAL A 268 -2.96 0.42 9.49
C VAL A 268 -2.77 1.39 8.33
N VAL A 269 -3.77 1.50 7.46
CA VAL A 269 -3.75 2.53 6.41
C VAL A 269 -3.71 3.92 7.03
N CYS A 270 -2.90 4.81 6.47
CA CYS A 270 -2.85 6.22 6.88
C CYS A 270 -4.02 7.02 6.30
N HIS A 271 -4.78 7.68 7.18
CA HIS A 271 -5.95 8.46 6.79
C HIS A 271 -5.67 9.97 6.58
N ALA A 272 -4.41 10.41 6.62
CA ALA A 272 -4.06 11.83 6.53
C ALA A 272 -4.27 12.39 5.09
N PRO A 273 -5.25 13.28 4.84
CA PRO A 273 -5.65 13.68 3.47
C PRO A 273 -4.52 14.27 2.62
N ASN A 274 -3.59 14.99 3.25
CA ASN A 274 -2.44 15.62 2.59
C ASN A 274 -1.49 14.60 1.93
N LEU A 275 -1.42 13.36 2.42
CA LEU A 275 -0.58 12.32 1.81
C LEU A 275 -1.14 11.82 0.48
N TRP A 276 -2.46 11.83 0.34
CA TRP A 276 -3.16 11.31 -0.82
C TRP A 276 -3.44 12.40 -1.86
N GLY A 277 -3.29 13.68 -1.49
CA GLY A 277 -3.61 14.81 -2.35
C GLY A 277 -5.10 14.93 -2.65
N VAL A 278 -5.95 14.32 -1.82
CA VAL A 278 -7.40 14.26 -1.98
C VAL A 278 -8.09 14.47 -0.63
N LYS A 279 -9.33 14.96 -0.68
CA LYS A 279 -10.16 15.16 0.51
C LYS A 279 -10.64 13.83 1.10
N GLU A 280 -10.80 12.80 0.26
CA GLU A 280 -11.36 11.50 0.61
C GLU A 280 -10.46 10.37 0.07
N LEU A 281 -10.34 9.29 0.83
CA LEU A 281 -9.50 8.13 0.50
C LEU A 281 -10.20 7.23 -0.52
N ALA A 282 -10.29 7.71 -1.77
CA ALA A 282 -10.94 6.98 -2.85
C ALA A 282 -10.27 7.25 -4.20
N GLY A 283 -10.60 6.42 -5.20
CA GLY A 283 -10.24 6.63 -6.60
C GLY A 283 -8.80 6.24 -6.96
N ASP A 284 -8.30 6.81 -8.06
CA ASP A 284 -6.97 6.52 -8.62
C ASP A 284 -5.79 6.74 -7.64
N PRO A 285 -5.75 7.82 -6.82
CA PRO A 285 -4.64 8.04 -5.90
C PRO A 285 -4.41 6.86 -4.96
N VAL A 286 -5.51 6.22 -4.57
CA VAL A 286 -5.49 5.02 -3.72
C VAL A 286 -4.83 3.84 -4.41
N CYS A 287 -5.05 3.68 -5.71
CA CYS A 287 -4.47 2.61 -6.50
C CYS A 287 -3.03 2.88 -6.92
N GLN A 288 -2.52 4.10 -6.74
CA GLN A 288 -1.14 4.47 -7.08
C GLN A 288 -0.21 4.45 -5.87
N ARG A 289 -0.76 4.64 -4.67
CA ARG A 289 0.01 4.78 -3.43
C ARG A 289 -0.78 4.17 -2.30
N LEU A 290 -0.18 3.27 -1.53
CA LEU A 290 -0.71 2.86 -0.24
C LEU A 290 0.15 3.53 0.84
N TYR A 291 -0.44 4.17 1.85
CA TYR A 291 0.33 4.68 2.99
C TYR A 291 -0.05 3.88 4.23
N CYS A 292 0.94 3.42 4.98
CA CYS A 292 0.78 2.64 6.19
C CYS A 292 1.46 3.36 7.38
N THR A 293 0.84 3.32 8.55
CA THR A 293 1.41 3.93 9.76
C THR A 293 2.66 3.18 10.22
N GLU A 294 3.66 3.87 10.74
CA GLU A 294 4.77 3.24 11.47
C GLU A 294 4.34 2.99 12.92
N ASP A 295 4.32 1.72 13.32
CA ASP A 295 4.04 1.31 14.71
C ASP A 295 2.84 2.04 15.35
N ASP A 296 2.94 2.42 16.62
CA ASP A 296 1.96 3.22 17.36
C ASP A 296 1.99 4.72 17.00
N ASP A 297 2.82 5.14 16.04
CA ASP A 297 2.91 6.54 15.61
C ASP A 297 2.02 6.81 14.40
N PHE A 298 0.80 7.25 14.69
CA PHE A 298 -0.19 7.63 13.68
C PHE A 298 0.22 8.82 12.79
N PHE A 299 1.31 9.53 13.10
CA PHE A 299 1.81 10.65 12.32
C PHE A 299 2.88 10.25 11.31
N MET A 300 3.54 9.11 11.51
CA MET A 300 4.56 8.62 10.60
C MET A 300 3.95 7.64 9.61
N CYS A 301 3.94 8.01 8.34
CA CYS A 301 3.31 7.26 7.27
C CYS A 301 4.30 6.88 6.19
N ASN A 302 4.46 5.58 5.98
CA ASN A 302 5.31 5.03 4.95
C ASN A 302 4.53 4.65 3.71
N ARG A 303 5.09 5.01 2.57
CA ARG A 303 4.55 4.64 1.28
C ARG A 303 4.85 3.18 0.95
N ARG A 304 3.83 2.46 0.51
CA ARG A 304 3.79 1.06 0.13
C ARG A 304 3.08 0.91 -1.22
N TRP A 305 3.12 -0.32 -1.70
CA TRP A 305 2.56 -0.71 -2.98
C TRP A 305 1.12 -1.19 -2.79
N PRO A 306 0.13 -0.56 -3.45
CA PRO A 306 -1.22 -1.09 -3.44
C PRO A 306 -1.25 -2.39 -4.26
N PRO A 307 -1.92 -3.45 -3.78
CA PRO A 307 -2.13 -4.65 -4.57
C PRO A 307 -3.19 -4.39 -5.65
N GLU A 308 -3.14 -5.19 -6.70
CA GLU A 308 -4.30 -5.39 -7.58
C GLU A 308 -5.51 -5.87 -6.76
N GLY A 309 -6.72 -5.55 -7.19
CA GLY A 309 -7.94 -5.98 -6.50
C GLY A 309 -8.25 -5.27 -5.18
N MET A 310 -7.38 -4.37 -4.71
CA MET A 310 -7.65 -3.55 -3.51
C MET A 310 -8.91 -2.70 -3.71
N PRO A 311 -9.84 -2.63 -2.73
CA PRO A 311 -10.96 -1.69 -2.78
C PRO A 311 -10.48 -0.24 -2.90
N CYS A 312 -11.11 0.54 -3.78
CA CYS A 312 -10.77 1.96 -3.97
C CYS A 312 -11.99 2.89 -4.02
N ASN A 313 -13.20 2.33 -4.12
CA ASN A 313 -14.49 3.01 -3.96
C ASN A 313 -15.59 1.92 -3.83
N PRO A 314 -16.87 2.27 -3.52
CA PRO A 314 -17.97 1.31 -3.62
C PRO A 314 -18.01 0.70 -5.02
N ASN A 315 -18.05 -0.64 -5.09
CA ASN A 315 -18.03 -1.40 -6.34
C ASN A 315 -16.84 -1.09 -7.26
N LYS A 316 -15.69 -0.65 -6.73
CA LYS A 316 -14.47 -0.40 -7.51
C LYS A 316 -13.23 -0.99 -6.86
N VAL A 317 -12.33 -1.50 -7.69
CA VAL A 317 -11.04 -2.07 -7.29
C VAL A 317 -9.88 -1.47 -8.06
N CYS A 318 -8.69 -1.57 -7.47
CA CYS A 318 -7.46 -1.17 -8.10
C CYS A 318 -7.05 -2.13 -9.21
N ARG A 319 -6.86 -1.60 -10.42
CA ARG A 319 -6.22 -2.27 -11.54
C ARG A 319 -5.21 -1.40 -12.26
N SER A 320 -3.97 -1.85 -12.32
CA SER A 320 -2.82 -1.18 -12.94
C SER A 320 -2.71 0.29 -12.54
N GLY A 321 -2.91 0.60 -11.26
CA GLY A 321 -2.84 1.95 -10.74
C GLY A 321 -4.10 2.80 -10.96
N LYS A 322 -5.20 2.19 -11.39
CA LYS A 322 -6.48 2.85 -11.66
C LYS A 322 -7.61 2.26 -10.84
N CYS A 323 -8.54 3.11 -10.41
CA CYS A 323 -9.74 2.67 -9.72
C CYS A 323 -10.85 2.39 -10.73
N VAL A 324 -11.08 1.10 -11.00
CA VAL A 324 -12.00 0.64 -12.05
C VAL A 324 -13.17 -0.13 -11.43
N ASP A 325 -14.27 -0.23 -12.17
CA ASP A 325 -15.47 -0.91 -11.68
C ASP A 325 -15.21 -2.40 -11.42
N ASP A 326 -15.67 -2.87 -10.25
CA ASP A 326 -15.69 -4.27 -9.87
C ASP A 326 -17.05 -4.86 -10.24
N TYR A 327 -17.16 -5.36 -11.47
CA TYR A 327 -18.38 -5.97 -12.01
C TYR A 327 -18.92 -7.17 -11.22
N TRP A 328 -18.19 -7.61 -10.19
CA TRP A 328 -18.50 -8.79 -9.38
C TRP A 328 -19.07 -8.46 -8.01
N GLY A 329 -19.20 -7.17 -7.64
CA GLY A 329 -19.87 -6.75 -6.41
C GLY A 329 -19.26 -7.31 -5.13
N ARG A 330 -17.92 -7.46 -5.06
CA ARG A 330 -17.27 -8.09 -3.88
C ARG A 330 -17.23 -7.18 -2.65
N ILE A 331 -17.63 -5.93 -2.83
CA ILE A 331 -17.37 -4.86 -1.88
C ILE A 331 -18.71 -4.28 -1.42
N ASP A 332 -19.47 -5.09 -0.71
CA ASP A 332 -20.77 -4.68 -0.15
C ASP A 332 -20.62 -3.73 1.05
N ASP A 333 -19.42 -3.66 1.63
CA ASP A 333 -19.14 -2.95 2.89
C ASP A 333 -18.27 -1.68 2.73
N VAL A 334 -18.05 -1.20 1.50
CA VAL A 334 -17.34 0.07 1.26
C VAL A 334 -18.32 1.21 1.04
N TYR A 335 -18.13 2.28 1.81
CA TYR A 335 -18.88 3.52 1.69
C TYR A 335 -18.08 4.53 0.86
N GLU A 336 -18.78 5.46 0.20
CA GLU A 336 -18.15 6.56 -0.53
C GLU A 336 -17.21 7.34 0.39
N GLY A 337 -15.97 7.56 -0.07
CA GLY A 337 -14.91 8.21 0.71
C GLY A 337 -14.35 7.39 1.89
N CYS A 338 -14.78 6.13 2.05
CA CYS A 338 -14.42 5.26 3.17
C CYS A 338 -14.04 3.85 2.69
N ALA A 339 -13.11 3.76 1.72
CA ALA A 339 -12.68 2.50 1.12
C ALA A 339 -12.20 1.44 2.13
N TYR A 340 -11.75 1.87 3.31
CA TYR A 340 -11.07 1.01 4.29
C TYR A 340 -11.79 0.91 5.62
N GLY A 341 -13.01 1.44 5.70
CA GLY A 341 -13.78 1.49 6.93
C GLY A 341 -13.15 2.39 7.99
N ASP A 342 -13.60 2.19 9.23
CA ASP A 342 -13.05 2.89 10.39
C ASP A 342 -11.64 2.40 10.69
N THR A 343 -10.73 3.33 10.97
CA THR A 343 -9.40 3.00 11.45
C THR A 343 -9.53 2.29 12.81
N LYS A 344 -8.84 1.16 12.96
CA LYS A 344 -8.70 0.46 14.26
C LYS A 344 -7.74 1.17 15.23
N ALA A 345 -7.18 2.30 14.79
CA ALA A 345 -6.27 3.13 15.53
C ALA A 345 -6.94 3.74 16.75
N ASP A 346 -6.15 3.83 17.81
CA ASP A 346 -6.49 4.53 19.03
C ASP A 346 -6.74 6.01 18.75
N LEU A 347 -8.01 6.43 18.82
CA LEU A 347 -8.40 7.80 18.48
C LEU A 347 -7.84 8.82 19.48
N ASN A 348 -7.56 8.41 20.73
CA ASN A 348 -7.22 9.29 21.85
C ASN A 348 -6.14 8.75 22.81
N ARG A 349 -5.25 7.83 22.38
CA ARG A 349 -4.24 7.17 23.26
C ARG A 349 -4.82 6.33 24.41
N GLN A 350 -6.07 5.88 24.30
CA GLN A 350 -6.79 5.05 25.29
C GLN A 350 -7.35 3.73 24.71
N GLY A 351 -6.89 3.31 23.54
CA GLY A 351 -7.35 2.15 22.78
C GLY A 351 -8.80 2.27 22.28
N SER A 352 -9.37 3.46 22.19
CA SER A 352 -10.79 3.62 21.85
C SER A 352 -11.05 3.37 20.36
N THR A 353 -12.04 2.53 20.07
CA THR A 353 -12.58 2.33 18.71
C THR A 353 -13.45 3.51 18.31
N CYS A 354 -13.69 3.71 17.00
CA CYS A 354 -14.70 4.66 16.54
C CYS A 354 -16.07 4.40 17.18
N ALA A 355 -16.49 3.15 17.32
CA ALA A 355 -17.76 2.85 17.97
C ALA A 355 -17.82 3.32 19.43
N SER A 356 -16.77 3.08 20.22
CA SER A 356 -16.74 3.49 21.64
C SER A 356 -16.59 4.99 21.82
N ALA A 357 -15.75 5.65 21.02
CA ALA A 357 -15.59 7.12 21.09
C ALA A 357 -16.90 7.84 20.77
N PHE A 358 -17.69 7.31 19.83
CA PHE A 358 -18.98 7.88 19.45
C PHE A 358 -20.11 7.56 20.42
N ALA A 359 -19.99 6.48 21.21
CA ALA A 359 -20.95 6.19 22.27
C ALA A 359 -20.92 7.25 23.38
N GLU A 360 -19.75 7.85 23.64
CA GLU A 360 -19.57 8.88 24.67
C GLU A 360 -19.86 10.29 24.15
N ASP A 361 -19.29 10.65 22.99
CA ASP A 361 -19.27 12.03 22.50
C ASP A 361 -20.24 12.31 21.34
N GLY A 362 -20.88 11.28 20.79
CA GLY A 362 -21.90 11.39 19.74
C GLY A 362 -21.37 11.82 18.35
N SER A 363 -22.31 12.25 17.49
CA SER A 363 -22.01 12.69 16.12
C SER A 363 -21.07 13.90 15.96
N PRO A 364 -20.92 14.83 16.93
CA PRO A 364 -19.96 15.92 16.81
C PRO A 364 -18.52 15.46 16.54
N MET A 365 -18.16 14.24 16.95
CA MET A 365 -16.84 13.66 16.72
C MET A 365 -16.52 13.49 15.22
N CYS A 366 -17.51 13.42 14.34
CA CYS A 366 -17.28 13.30 12.90
C CYS A 366 -16.60 14.52 12.29
N TYR A 367 -16.74 15.70 12.89
CA TYR A 367 -16.05 16.88 12.38
C TYR A 367 -14.54 16.85 12.65
N THR A 368 -14.10 16.07 13.65
CA THR A 368 -12.67 15.93 14.00
C THR A 368 -12.10 14.62 13.46
N PHE A 369 -12.85 13.53 13.55
CA PHE A 369 -12.39 12.18 13.25
C PHE A 369 -13.05 11.58 12.02
N GLY A 370 -13.85 12.35 11.26
CA GLY A 370 -14.65 11.82 10.14
C GLY A 370 -13.87 11.02 9.12
N VAL A 371 -12.62 11.39 8.83
CA VAL A 371 -11.78 10.62 7.89
C VAL A 371 -11.29 9.30 8.49
N LYS A 372 -11.04 9.24 9.80
CA LYS A 372 -10.63 8.02 10.52
C LYS A 372 -11.82 7.14 10.87
N CYS A 373 -12.97 7.72 11.14
CA CYS A 373 -14.20 7.05 11.56
C CYS A 373 -15.28 7.16 10.48
N CYS A 374 -14.90 7.06 9.21
CA CYS A 374 -15.77 7.36 8.09
C CYS A 374 -17.00 6.45 8.01
N ARG A 375 -16.88 5.16 8.38
CA ARG A 375 -18.01 4.21 8.39
C ARG A 375 -18.95 4.52 9.55
N THR A 376 -18.41 4.82 10.73
CA THR A 376 -19.24 5.25 11.87
C THR A 376 -19.93 6.58 11.56
N CYS A 377 -19.21 7.53 10.96
CA CYS A 377 -19.73 8.85 10.60
C CYS A 377 -20.78 8.84 9.51
N HIS A 378 -20.69 7.91 8.57
CA HIS A 378 -21.73 7.72 7.56
C HIS A 378 -23.11 7.48 8.19
N LYS A 379 -23.19 6.84 9.36
CA LYS A 379 -24.46 6.60 10.07
C LYS A 379 -25.09 7.89 10.62
N TYR A 380 -24.30 8.92 10.84
CA TYR A 380 -24.74 10.23 11.34
C TYR A 380 -24.91 11.26 10.23
N LYS A 381 -24.61 10.89 8.97
CA LYS A 381 -24.64 11.82 7.84
C LYS A 381 -26.08 12.30 7.58
N THR A 382 -26.26 13.61 7.56
CA THR A 382 -27.52 14.28 7.27
C THR A 382 -27.50 14.90 5.86
N SER A 383 -28.66 15.34 5.37
CA SER A 383 -28.77 16.06 4.10
C SER A 383 -28.52 17.57 4.23
N TYR A 384 -28.22 18.08 5.43
CA TYR A 384 -28.10 19.52 5.68
C TYR A 384 -26.71 20.04 5.34
N LYS A 385 -26.65 21.01 4.42
CA LYS A 385 -25.41 21.71 4.07
C LYS A 385 -24.84 22.42 5.29
N ASP A 386 -23.53 22.29 5.50
CA ASP A 386 -22.77 22.81 6.67
C ASP A 386 -23.08 22.15 8.03
N CYS A 387 -23.94 21.12 8.01
CA CYS A 387 -24.37 20.33 9.16
C CYS A 387 -24.32 18.82 8.86
N GLU A 388 -23.26 18.41 8.16
CA GLU A 388 -23.16 17.06 7.58
C GLU A 388 -23.39 15.96 8.61
N TYR A 389 -23.02 16.15 9.88
CA TYR A 389 -23.20 15.15 10.94
C TYR A 389 -24.12 15.63 12.08
N GLY A 390 -24.94 16.66 11.83
CA GLY A 390 -25.72 17.34 12.86
C GLY A 390 -24.89 18.37 13.64
N ASP A 391 -25.32 18.65 14.85
CA ASP A 391 -24.69 19.66 15.71
C ASP A 391 -23.21 19.37 16.00
N LYS A 392 -22.42 20.44 16.11
CA LYS A 392 -21.01 20.41 16.51
C LYS A 392 -20.91 20.58 18.03
N SER A 393 -19.75 20.22 18.59
CA SER A 393 -19.47 20.46 20.01
C SER A 393 -19.31 21.96 20.27
N LEU A 394 -20.02 22.47 21.29
CA LEU A 394 -19.91 23.85 21.73
C LEU A 394 -19.09 23.91 23.03
N PHE A 395 -18.23 24.93 23.15
CA PHE A 395 -17.50 25.21 24.40
C PHE A 395 -17.93 26.57 24.95
N VAL A 396 -18.46 26.59 26.17
CA VAL A 396 -18.96 27.82 26.83
C VAL A 396 -18.23 27.98 28.14
N GLY A 397 -17.39 29.01 28.24
CA GLY A 397 -16.53 29.21 29.42
C GLY A 397 -15.55 28.05 29.65
N GLY A 398 -15.08 27.42 28.57
CA GLY A 398 -14.17 26.26 28.63
C GLY A 398 -14.85 24.92 28.92
N ILE A 399 -16.17 24.90 29.16
CA ILE A 399 -16.93 23.67 29.40
C ILE A 399 -17.60 23.22 28.11
N LYS A 400 -17.37 21.96 27.72
CA LYS A 400 -18.07 21.31 26.60
C LYS A 400 -19.57 21.21 26.93
N SER A 401 -20.43 21.71 26.05
CA SER A 401 -21.89 21.68 26.18
C SER A 401 -22.49 21.13 24.89
N SER A 402 -23.58 20.37 25.02
CA SER A 402 -24.42 20.06 23.86
C SER A 402 -25.15 21.32 23.40
N CYS A 403 -25.57 21.33 22.14
CA CYS A 403 -26.38 22.41 21.59
C CYS A 403 -27.77 22.46 22.23
N ASP A 404 -28.37 21.32 22.55
CA ASP A 404 -29.64 21.27 23.27
C ASP A 404 -29.53 21.88 24.67
N ASP A 405 -28.48 21.54 25.43
CA ASP A 405 -28.25 22.14 26.76
C ASP A 405 -27.99 23.64 26.67
N TYR A 406 -27.21 24.07 25.67
CA TYR A 406 -26.92 25.46 25.45
C TYR A 406 -28.18 26.26 25.11
N LEU A 407 -28.96 25.78 24.16
CA LEU A 407 -30.18 26.45 23.71
C LEU A 407 -31.28 26.40 24.78
N ALA A 408 -31.34 25.35 25.60
CA ALA A 408 -32.22 25.29 26.77
C ALA A 408 -31.84 26.34 27.83
N ARG A 409 -30.53 26.55 28.06
CA ARG A 409 -30.04 27.50 29.07
C ARG A 409 -30.12 28.96 28.62
N TYR A 410 -29.75 29.25 27.37
CA TYR A 410 -29.59 30.63 26.86
C TYR A 410 -30.70 31.05 25.88
N GLY A 411 -31.62 30.13 25.55
CA GLY A 411 -32.80 30.36 24.73
C GLY A 411 -32.57 30.19 23.22
N MET A 412 -33.61 29.73 22.52
CA MET A 412 -33.58 29.48 21.06
C MET A 412 -33.27 30.71 20.21
N ARG A 413 -33.42 31.93 20.73
CA ARG A 413 -33.01 33.16 20.03
C ARG A 413 -31.51 33.20 19.73
N LYS A 414 -30.70 32.40 20.43
CA LYS A 414 -29.27 32.24 20.10
C LYS A 414 -29.04 31.65 18.71
N CYS A 415 -30.02 30.97 18.11
CA CYS A 415 -29.97 30.54 16.70
C CYS A 415 -29.99 31.69 15.68
N LEU A 416 -30.17 32.95 16.12
CA LEU A 416 -29.98 34.14 15.28
C LEU A 416 -28.51 34.56 15.18
N ASP A 417 -27.68 34.14 16.14
CA ASP A 417 -26.23 34.31 16.06
C ASP A 417 -25.67 33.34 15.02
N SER A 418 -24.90 33.84 14.06
CA SER A 418 -24.40 33.04 12.94
C SER A 418 -23.41 31.95 13.38
N VAL A 419 -22.64 32.18 14.44
CA VAL A 419 -21.68 31.20 14.98
C VAL A 419 -22.43 30.08 15.67
N VAL A 420 -23.39 30.42 16.54
CA VAL A 420 -24.25 29.41 17.21
C VAL A 420 -25.07 28.65 16.18
N ALA A 421 -25.64 29.32 15.17
CA ALA A 421 -26.39 28.65 14.12
C ALA A 421 -25.52 27.70 13.27
N GLY A 422 -24.24 27.99 13.09
CA GLY A 422 -23.30 27.13 12.36
C GLY A 422 -22.75 25.95 13.18
N ILE A 423 -22.78 26.06 14.51
CA ILE A 423 -22.41 24.97 15.44
C ILE A 423 -23.63 24.09 15.74
N CYS A 424 -24.75 24.71 16.14
CA CYS A 424 -26.01 24.06 16.49
C CYS A 424 -26.97 23.99 15.31
N CYS A 425 -26.44 23.61 14.15
CA CYS A 425 -27.13 23.69 12.87
C CYS A 425 -28.36 22.76 12.76
N GLY A 426 -28.34 21.60 13.41
CA GLY A 426 -29.47 20.68 13.51
C GLY A 426 -30.55 21.25 14.42
N SER A 427 -30.21 21.55 15.67
CA SER A 427 -31.20 22.07 16.65
C SER A 427 -31.77 23.44 16.24
N CYS A 428 -30.96 24.31 15.64
CA CYS A 428 -31.43 25.58 15.09
C CYS A 428 -32.22 25.41 13.78
N GLY A 429 -31.89 24.42 12.95
CA GLY A 429 -32.63 24.09 11.73
C GLY A 429 -34.05 23.62 12.05
N ASP A 430 -34.18 22.67 12.97
CA ASP A 430 -35.48 22.17 13.43
C ASP A 430 -36.33 23.26 14.08
N TRP A 431 -35.70 24.17 14.82
CA TRP A 431 -36.40 25.33 15.36
C TRP A 431 -36.91 26.28 14.28
N LYS A 432 -36.10 26.58 13.25
CA LYS A 432 -36.52 27.43 12.14
C LYS A 432 -37.70 26.80 11.38
N ALA A 433 -37.64 25.50 11.09
CA ALA A 433 -38.72 24.77 10.45
C ALA A 433 -40.03 24.81 11.28
N ASN A 434 -39.92 24.56 12.59
CA ASN A 434 -41.07 24.55 13.50
C ASN A 434 -41.65 25.94 13.81
N SER A 435 -40.81 26.98 13.83
CA SER A 435 -41.23 28.37 14.08
C SER A 435 -41.90 28.99 12.86
N GLN A 436 -41.39 28.72 11.66
CA GLN A 436 -42.02 29.16 10.41
C GLN A 436 -43.37 28.46 10.15
N GLY A 437 -43.54 27.21 10.60
CA GLY A 437 -44.81 26.49 10.48
C GLY A 437 -45.91 26.93 11.47
N LYS A 438 -45.59 27.72 12.51
CA LYS A 438 -46.51 27.99 13.63
C LYS A 438 -46.95 29.44 13.85
N ARG A 439 -46.56 30.41 13.02
CA ARG A 439 -47.20 31.74 12.97
C ARG A 439 -46.59 32.65 11.91
N GLY A 440 -47.45 33.41 11.23
CA GLY A 440 -47.11 34.74 10.70
C GLY A 440 -46.69 35.67 11.82
N PHE A 441 -45.49 35.46 12.33
CA PHE A 441 -44.80 36.39 13.22
C PHE A 441 -44.05 37.36 12.32
N GLU A 442 -44.66 38.53 12.09
CA GLU A 442 -43.93 39.70 11.61
C GLU A 442 -42.75 39.93 12.55
N ALA A 443 -41.54 39.68 12.04
CA ALA A 443 -40.32 40.05 12.72
C ALA A 443 -40.28 41.59 12.77
N ASN A 444 -40.58 42.16 13.93
CA ASN A 444 -40.24 43.55 14.19
C ASN A 444 -38.71 43.62 14.32
N PRO A 445 -37.99 44.32 13.43
CA PRO A 445 -36.55 44.45 13.53
C PRO A 445 -36.22 45.27 14.77
N ILE A 446 -35.67 44.61 15.79
CA ILE A 446 -35.05 45.32 16.92
C ILE A 446 -33.64 45.68 16.45
N THR A 447 -33.44 46.94 16.10
CA THR A 447 -32.12 47.54 15.93
C THR A 447 -31.43 47.59 17.29
N TYR A 448 -30.32 46.86 17.43
CA TYR A 448 -29.43 46.98 18.57
C TYR A 448 -28.55 48.22 18.37
N GLU A 449 -29.00 49.36 18.90
CA GLU A 449 -28.12 50.45 19.29
C GLU A 449 -28.06 50.50 20.83
N ASN A 450 -26.84 50.59 21.35
CA ASN A 450 -26.48 51.03 22.70
C ASN A 450 -26.68 50.04 23.86
N VAL A 451 -25.70 49.15 24.10
CA VAL A 451 -25.17 48.88 25.45
C VAL A 451 -23.69 48.42 25.35
N PHE A 452 -22.75 49.34 25.53
CA PHE A 452 -21.44 49.08 26.15
C PHE A 452 -20.98 50.39 26.80
N PRO A 453 -20.70 50.44 28.11
CA PRO A 453 -19.94 51.52 28.71
C PRO A 453 -18.43 51.21 28.64
N ASP A 454 -17.67 52.29 28.49
CA ASP A 454 -16.23 52.37 28.30
C ASP A 454 -15.38 51.62 29.34
N ALA A 455 -14.26 51.03 28.88
CA ALA A 455 -13.05 50.89 29.70
C ALA A 455 -11.79 50.64 28.84
N TYR A 456 -10.85 51.58 28.98
CA TYR A 456 -9.38 51.46 28.81
C TYR A 456 -8.78 51.38 27.39
N SER A 457 -8.49 52.56 26.86
CA SER A 457 -7.40 52.85 25.93
C SER A 457 -6.07 52.99 26.69
N GLY A 458 -5.08 52.19 26.32
CA GLY A 458 -3.68 52.36 26.71
C GLY A 458 -2.82 52.11 25.48
N ASP A 459 -2.40 53.21 24.84
CA ASP A 459 -1.44 53.23 23.75
C ASP A 459 -0.02 53.02 24.29
N GLU A 460 0.71 52.05 23.74
CA GLU A 460 2.16 52.15 23.64
C GLU A 460 2.58 51.79 22.21
N GLU A 461 3.02 52.82 21.49
CA GLU A 461 3.75 52.75 20.24
C GLU A 461 5.07 52.01 20.44
N SER A 462 5.34 51.03 19.58
CA SER A 462 6.69 50.52 19.36
C SER A 462 6.81 50.12 17.90
N SER A 463 7.24 51.09 17.10
CA SER A 463 7.61 50.95 15.70
C SER A 463 8.90 50.13 15.57
N GLY A 464 8.77 48.86 15.21
CA GLY A 464 9.87 48.01 14.76
C GLY A 464 10.04 48.10 13.24
N THR A 465 11.04 48.87 12.81
CA THR A 465 11.54 48.98 11.43
C THR A 465 11.97 47.62 10.86
N LEU A 466 11.47 47.30 9.66
CA LEU A 466 11.95 46.22 8.79
C LEU A 466 13.39 46.52 8.32
N ASP A 467 14.30 45.60 8.59
CA ASP A 467 15.64 45.54 7.99
C ASP A 467 15.60 44.65 6.74
N PRO A 468 15.86 45.18 5.53
CA PRO A 468 16.00 44.38 4.33
C PRO A 468 17.49 44.17 4.03
N ARG A 469 18.06 43.04 4.47
CA ARG A 469 19.40 42.64 4.04
C ARG A 469 19.49 41.18 3.60
N LEU A 470 19.78 41.07 2.31
CA LEU A 470 20.57 40.06 1.60
C LEU A 470 20.24 38.59 1.84
N THR A 471 19.48 38.02 0.91
CA THR A 471 19.65 36.63 0.49
C THR A 471 20.40 36.62 -0.84
N THR A 472 21.70 36.30 -0.78
CA THR A 472 22.44 35.78 -1.92
C THR A 472 22.08 34.30 -2.08
N LEU A 473 21.69 33.93 -3.30
CA LEU A 473 21.55 32.55 -3.74
C LEU A 473 22.95 31.95 -3.93
N ASP A 474 23.19 30.78 -3.35
CA ASP A 474 24.28 29.90 -3.77
C ASP A 474 23.68 28.59 -4.30
N ASP A 475 24.15 28.22 -5.48
CA ASP A 475 23.86 26.98 -6.20
C ASP A 475 24.51 25.80 -5.46
N ASP A 476 23.80 25.14 -4.55
CA ASP A 476 23.95 23.72 -4.17
C ASP A 476 23.03 23.38 -2.98
N GLY A 477 21.77 23.05 -3.27
CA GLY A 477 20.71 22.83 -2.28
C GLY A 477 20.85 21.55 -1.45
N LEU A 478 21.63 21.59 -0.37
CA LEU A 478 21.61 20.58 0.70
C LEU A 478 21.44 21.23 2.09
N ILE A 479 20.26 21.06 2.69
CA ILE A 479 20.05 21.34 4.11
C ILE A 479 20.42 20.08 4.89
N VAL A 480 21.58 20.10 5.56
CA VAL A 480 21.94 19.14 6.60
C VAL A 480 21.54 19.73 7.95
N SER A 481 20.44 19.25 8.53
CA SER A 481 20.09 19.51 9.92
C SER A 481 20.86 18.54 10.82
N THR A 482 21.79 19.04 11.63
CA THR A 482 22.43 18.26 12.71
C THR A 482 21.45 18.04 13.88
N PRO A 483 21.32 16.82 14.43
CA PRO A 483 20.50 16.61 15.61
C PRO A 483 21.22 17.07 16.88
N LYS A 484 20.50 17.79 17.74
CA LYS A 484 20.90 18.06 19.14
C LYS A 484 21.02 16.73 19.89
N ILE A 485 22.22 16.45 20.39
CA ILE A 485 22.51 15.34 21.31
C ILE A 485 21.77 15.61 22.62
N ARG A 486 20.78 14.75 22.92
CA ARG A 486 20.12 14.67 24.22
C ARG A 486 20.93 13.69 25.07
N LYS A 487 21.48 14.14 26.21
CA LYS A 487 22.13 13.26 27.18
C LYS A 487 21.10 12.26 27.72
N GLU A 488 21.38 10.97 27.56
CA GLU A 488 20.67 9.87 28.23
C GLU A 488 21.05 9.81 29.72
N PRO A 489 20.14 9.36 30.59
CA PRO A 489 20.46 9.09 31.99
C PRO A 489 21.19 7.74 32.12
N GLU A 490 22.17 7.71 33.04
CA GLU A 490 22.90 6.51 33.46
C GLU A 490 21.93 5.42 33.92
N VAL A 491 22.04 4.23 33.32
CA VAL A 491 21.38 3.01 33.78
C VAL A 491 22.33 2.28 34.72
N HIS A 492 21.91 2.14 35.98
CA HIS A 492 22.59 1.29 36.95
C HIS A 492 22.43 -0.19 36.57
N GLU A 493 23.57 -0.83 36.37
CA GLU A 493 23.74 -2.25 36.10
C GLU A 493 23.43 -3.07 37.36
N LEU A 494 22.35 -3.87 37.32
CA LEU A 494 22.06 -4.91 38.32
C LEU A 494 22.56 -6.24 37.75
N LEU A 495 23.69 -6.70 38.28
CA LEU A 495 24.22 -8.05 38.08
C LEU A 495 23.25 -9.07 38.69
N GLN A 496 22.73 -9.98 37.86
CA GLN A 496 22.12 -11.23 38.32
C GLN A 496 23.05 -12.39 37.94
N GLU A 497 23.46 -13.15 38.95
CA GLU A 497 24.25 -14.37 38.82
C GLU A 497 23.42 -15.50 38.18
N PRO A 498 24.07 -16.45 37.47
CA PRO A 498 23.40 -17.60 36.89
C PRO A 498 23.04 -18.63 37.97
N VAL A 499 21.82 -19.15 37.89
CA VAL A 499 21.37 -20.33 38.64
C VAL A 499 21.55 -21.55 37.73
N ASP A 500 22.40 -22.48 38.18
CA ASP A 500 22.57 -23.81 37.60
C ASP A 500 21.26 -24.61 37.71
N ILE A 501 20.86 -25.27 36.62
CA ILE A 501 19.84 -26.31 36.63
C ILE A 501 20.51 -27.57 36.09
N GLU A 502 20.70 -28.54 36.98
CA GLU A 502 21.04 -29.94 36.65
C GLU A 502 19.80 -30.65 36.07
N ASP A 503 20.02 -31.37 34.96
CA ASP A 503 19.57 -32.75 34.72
C ASP A 503 20.51 -33.42 33.69
#